data_AF-A0A0B8Q3R6-F1
#
_entry.id   AF-A0A0B8Q3R6-F1
#
_cell.length_a   1.000
_cell.length_b   1.000
_cell.length_c   1.000
_cell.angle_alpha   90.00
_cell.angle_beta   90.00
_cell.angle_gamma   90.00
#
_symmetry.space_group_name_H-M   'P 1'
#
loop_
_entity.id
_entity.type
_entity.pdbx_description
1 polymer ?
#
loop_
_entity_poly.entity_id
_entity_poly.type
_entity_poly.pdbx_seq_one_letter_code
_entity_poly.pdbx_strand_id
1 'polypeptide(L)'
;MVMLVAFWRPLLSSTVNEELAAVEGVNIDFMRLILMLMIGLVIAVGMKFVGALIITSMLIIPAATARRFATSPEQMAMLASMIGIACVFGGLSMSWFYDTPAGPSVVVSATFCFVLAQLKRV
;
A
#
# COMPACT_ATOMS: atom_id res chain seq x y z
N MET A 1 6.46 0.76 -9.81
CA MET A 1 5.79 -0.36 -10.49
C MET A 1 6.76 -1.27 -11.24
N VAL A 2 7.60 -0.75 -12.15
CA VAL A 2 8.51 -1.57 -12.98
C VAL A 2 9.44 -2.48 -12.15
N MET A 3 10.14 -1.94 -11.14
CA MET A 3 10.98 -2.73 -10.23
C MET A 3 10.19 -3.81 -9.46
N LEU A 4 8.94 -3.51 -9.10
CA LEU A 4 8.06 -4.41 -8.34
C LEU A 4 7.68 -5.63 -9.18
N VAL A 5 7.39 -5.42 -10.47
CA VAL A 5 7.11 -6.49 -11.44
C VAL A 5 8.36 -7.32 -11.73
N ALA A 6 9.52 -6.66 -11.89
CA ALA A 6 10.78 -7.34 -12.20
C ALA A 6 11.25 -8.28 -11.07
N PHE A 7 11.08 -7.87 -9.81
CA PHE A 7 11.53 -8.64 -8.64
C PHE A 7 10.39 -9.34 -7.89
N TRP A 8 9.21 -9.48 -8.49
CA TRP A 8 7.99 -9.96 -7.81
C TRP A 8 8.15 -11.34 -7.16
N ARG A 9 8.63 -12.34 -7.93
CA ARG A 9 8.83 -13.72 -7.47
C ARG A 9 9.84 -13.83 -6.32
N PRO A 10 11.08 -13.31 -6.44
CA PRO A 10 12.06 -13.41 -5.36
C PRO A 10 11.67 -12.58 -4.13
N LEU A 11 11.00 -11.42 -4.31
CA LEU A 11 10.46 -10.65 -3.18
C LEU A 11 9.42 -11.45 -2.41
N LEU A 12 8.45 -12.07 -3.09
CA LEU A 12 7.44 -12.93 -2.47
C LEU A 12 8.06 -14.15 -1.77
N SER A 13 8.97 -14.86 -2.43
CA SER A 13 9.64 -16.03 -1.83
C SER A 13 10.35 -15.61 -0.53
N SER A 14 11.13 -14.52 -0.56
CA SER A 14 11.82 -13.99 0.62
C SER A 14 10.89 -13.50 1.73
N THR A 15 9.67 -13.05 1.44
CA THR A 15 8.72 -12.60 2.48
C THR A 15 7.88 -13.72 3.07
N VAL A 16 7.69 -14.83 2.35
CA VAL A 16 6.91 -15.98 2.83
C VAL A 16 7.77 -16.91 3.66
N ASN A 17 8.96 -17.28 3.15
CA ASN A 17 9.90 -18.13 3.87
C ASN A 17 11.35 -17.81 3.46
N GLU A 18 12.06 -17.07 4.31
CA GLU A 18 13.46 -16.70 4.08
C GLU A 18 14.36 -17.95 3.93
N GLU A 19 14.21 -18.98 4.76
CA GLU A 19 15.03 -20.19 4.68
C GLU A 19 14.82 -20.94 3.35
N LEU A 20 13.56 -21.08 2.92
CA LEU A 20 13.25 -21.73 1.64
C LEU A 20 13.81 -20.94 0.45
N ALA A 21 13.71 -19.61 0.50
CA ALA A 21 14.25 -18.72 -0.54
C ALA A 21 15.79 -18.80 -0.62
N ALA A 22 16.47 -18.91 0.52
CA ALA A 22 17.93 -19.13 0.53
C ALA A 22 18.31 -20.46 -0.11
N VAL A 23 17.54 -21.52 0.14
CA VAL A 23 17.76 -22.84 -0.49
C VAL A 23 17.50 -22.80 -2.00
N GLU A 24 16.57 -21.97 -2.46
CA GLU A 24 16.32 -21.69 -3.88
C GLU A 24 17.39 -20.80 -4.56
N GLY A 25 18.43 -20.39 -3.81
CA GLY A 25 19.53 -19.56 -4.33
C GLY A 25 19.22 -18.06 -4.39
N VAL A 26 18.14 -17.60 -3.75
CA VAL A 26 17.80 -16.18 -3.66
C VAL A 26 18.66 -15.51 -2.59
N ASN A 27 19.31 -14.40 -2.94
CA ASN A 27 20.04 -13.59 -1.97
C ASN A 27 19.05 -12.75 -1.14
N ILE A 28 18.75 -13.21 0.09
CA ILE A 28 17.79 -12.57 1.00
C ILE A 28 18.20 -11.13 1.30
N ASP A 29 19.47 -10.88 1.60
CA ASP A 29 19.95 -9.53 1.97
C ASP A 29 19.78 -8.54 0.82
N PHE A 30 20.05 -8.96 -0.42
CA PHE A 30 19.83 -8.13 -1.59
C PHE A 30 18.35 -7.87 -1.86
N MET A 31 17.48 -8.88 -1.69
CA MET A 31 16.03 -8.69 -1.81
C MET A 31 15.48 -7.76 -0.73
N ARG A 32 15.97 -7.89 0.50
CA ARG A 32 15.64 -7.00 1.62
C ARG A 32 16.07 -5.56 1.34
N LEU A 33 17.28 -5.37 0.80
CA LEU A 33 17.77 -4.05 0.38
C LEU A 33 16.86 -3.44 -0.70
N ILE A 34 16.49 -4.22 -1.73
CA ILE A 34 15.57 -3.77 -2.77
C ILE A 34 14.23 -3.36 -2.16
N LEU A 35 13.64 -4.18 -1.29
CA LEU A 35 12.37 -3.88 -0.65
C LEU A 35 12.45 -2.59 0.19
N MET A 36 13.51 -2.44 0.99
CA MET A 36 13.75 -1.24 1.80
C MET A 36 13.91 0.02 0.93
N LEU A 37 14.67 -0.07 -0.16
CA LEU A 37 14.84 1.05 -1.09
C LEU A 37 13.53 1.41 -1.80
N MET A 38 12.74 0.41 -2.20
CA MET A 38 11.44 0.63 -2.83
C MET A 38 10.47 1.32 -1.89
N ILE A 39 10.32 0.81 -0.66
CA ILE A 39 9.45 1.42 0.35
C ILE A 39 9.94 2.83 0.69
N GLY A 40 11.25 3.00 0.91
CA GLY A 40 11.87 4.28 1.22
C GLY A 40 11.64 5.31 0.13
N LEU A 41 11.76 4.93 -1.15
CA LEU A 41 11.52 5.80 -2.29
C LEU A 41 10.04 6.20 -2.40
N VAL A 42 9.12 5.25 -2.20
CA VAL A 42 7.67 5.53 -2.17
C VAL A 42 7.33 6.51 -1.06
N ILE A 43 7.86 6.31 0.15
CA ILE A 43 7.65 7.21 1.29
C ILE A 43 8.25 8.59 1.01
N ALA A 44 9.50 8.66 0.55
CA ALA A 44 10.20 9.91 0.28
C ALA A 44 9.47 10.78 -0.75
N VAL A 45 8.99 10.17 -1.83
CA VAL A 45 8.20 10.87 -2.85
C VAL A 45 6.83 11.26 -2.29
N GLY A 46 6.13 10.33 -1.63
CA GLY A 46 4.78 10.55 -1.10
C GLY A 46 4.69 11.62 0.00
N MET A 47 5.71 11.73 0.85
CA MET A 47 5.78 12.75 1.90
C MET A 47 5.73 14.18 1.35
N LYS A 48 6.26 14.42 0.13
CA LYS A 48 6.18 15.74 -0.50
C LYS A 48 4.77 16.15 -0.89
N PHE A 49 3.90 15.19 -1.19
CA PHE A 49 2.54 15.46 -1.64
C PHE A 49 1.54 15.56 -0.49
N VAL A 50 1.67 14.69 0.52
CA VAL A 50 0.63 14.53 1.56
C VAL A 50 1.13 14.88 2.96
N GLY A 51 2.45 14.94 3.18
CA GLY A 51 3.06 15.16 4.49
C GLY A 51 3.38 13.88 5.25
N ALA A 52 4.35 13.97 6.17
CA ALA A 52 4.94 12.81 6.86
C ALA A 52 3.99 12.03 7.77
N LEU A 53 2.99 12.70 8.36
CA LEU A 53 2.03 12.04 9.25
C LEU A 53 1.00 11.21 8.48
N ILE A 54 0.73 11.56 7.22
CA ILE A 54 -0.41 11.03 6.46
C ILE A 54 0.01 9.86 5.56
N ILE A 55 1.27 9.85 5.13
CA ILE A 55 1.81 8.80 4.28
C ILE A 55 1.69 7.41 4.90
N THR A 56 1.85 7.29 6.23
CA THR A 56 1.75 6.02 6.95
C THR A 56 0.31 5.49 6.92
N SER A 57 -0.68 6.35 7.16
CA SER A 57 -2.10 6.00 7.04
C SER A 57 -2.45 5.56 5.61
N MET A 58 -1.98 6.30 4.60
CA MET A 58 -2.20 6.00 3.18
C MET A 58 -1.51 4.70 2.72
N LEU A 59 -0.38 4.32 3.31
CA LEU A 59 0.30 3.06 3.03
C LEU A 59 -0.41 1.86 3.66
N ILE A 60 -0.94 2.03 4.87
CA ILE A 60 -1.48 0.92 5.66
C ILE A 60 -2.96 0.66 5.34
N ILE A 61 -3.81 1.69 5.29
CA ILE A 61 -5.26 1.53 5.26
C ILE A 61 -5.77 0.89 3.94
N PRO A 62 -5.36 1.34 2.74
CA PRO A 62 -5.80 0.71 1.49
C PRO A 62 -5.32 -0.73 1.37
N ALA A 63 -4.08 -1.02 1.81
CA ALA A 63 -3.54 -2.37 1.82
C ALA A 63 -4.29 -3.29 2.80
N ALA A 64 -4.63 -2.79 4.00
CA ALA A 64 -5.42 -3.51 4.98
C ALA A 64 -6.87 -3.76 4.50
N THR A 65 -7.48 -2.76 3.84
CA THR A 65 -8.80 -2.90 3.21
C THR A 65 -8.77 -3.96 2.10
N ALA A 66 -7.77 -3.91 1.22
CA ALA A 66 -7.61 -4.84 0.10
C ALA A 66 -7.35 -6.27 0.55
N ARG A 67 -6.56 -6.46 1.61
CA ARG A 67 -6.21 -7.77 2.17
C ARG A 67 -7.44 -8.61 2.49
N ARG A 68 -8.56 -7.98 2.88
CA ARG A 68 -9.81 -8.70 3.19
C ARG A 68 -10.48 -9.31 1.96
N PHE A 69 -10.29 -8.72 0.78
CA PHE A 69 -10.91 -9.16 -0.47
C PHE A 69 -9.95 -9.93 -1.39
N ALA A 70 -8.66 -9.93 -1.06
CA ALA A 70 -7.63 -10.52 -1.89
C ALA A 70 -7.38 -11.98 -1.52
N THR A 71 -7.35 -12.85 -2.52
CA THR A 71 -6.97 -14.26 -2.38
C THR A 71 -5.52 -14.52 -2.76
N SER A 72 -4.89 -13.58 -3.49
CA SER A 72 -3.45 -13.62 -3.81
C SER A 72 -2.74 -12.29 -3.50
N PRO A 73 -1.42 -12.29 -3.27
CA PRO A 73 -0.65 -11.06 -3.06
C PRO A 73 -0.73 -10.09 -4.25
N GLU A 74 -0.86 -10.63 -5.47
CA GLU A 74 -0.99 -9.86 -6.71
C GLU A 74 -2.32 -9.13 -6.74
N GLN A 75 -3.40 -9.85 -6.43
CA GLN A 75 -4.73 -9.29 -6.30
C GLN A 75 -4.77 -8.26 -5.16
N MET A 76 -4.07 -8.51 -4.06
CA MET A 76 -3.96 -7.56 -2.94
C MET A 76 -3.29 -6.26 -3.38
N ALA A 77 -2.17 -6.34 -4.12
CA ALA A 77 -1.48 -5.16 -4.63
C ALA A 77 -2.34 -4.34 -5.60
N MET A 78 -3.07 -5.01 -6.50
CA MET A 78 -3.99 -4.34 -7.43
C MET A 78 -5.17 -3.69 -6.70
N LEU A 79 -5.83 -4.44 -5.80
CA LEU A 79 -6.96 -3.92 -5.02
C LEU A 79 -6.53 -2.76 -4.11
N ALA A 80 -5.38 -2.87 -3.45
CA ALA A 80 -4.85 -1.80 -2.59
C ALA A 80 -4.59 -0.53 -3.39
N SER A 81 -4.03 -0.67 -4.60
CA SER A 81 -3.79 0.44 -5.50
C SER A 81 -5.09 1.11 -5.94
N MET A 82 -6.10 0.31 -6.37
CA MET A 82 -7.41 0.84 -6.77
C MET A 82 -8.14 1.53 -5.62
N ILE A 83 -8.15 0.92 -4.43
CA ILE A 83 -8.76 1.51 -3.23
C ILE A 83 -8.03 2.80 -2.86
N GLY A 84 -6.69 2.81 -2.88
CA GLY A 84 -5.89 4.00 -2.60
C GLY A 84 -6.23 5.15 -3.53
N ILE A 85 -6.31 4.90 -4.84
CA ILE A 85 -6.72 5.88 -5.84
C ILE A 85 -8.14 6.41 -5.54
N ALA A 86 -9.10 5.52 -5.28
CA ALA A 86 -10.47 5.91 -4.96
C ALA A 86 -10.54 6.77 -3.68
N CYS A 87 -9.76 6.46 -2.65
CA CYS A 87 -9.69 7.23 -1.41
C CYS A 87 -9.06 8.61 -1.62
N VAL A 88 -8.04 8.72 -2.48
CA VAL A 88 -7.43 10.01 -2.83
C VAL A 88 -8.44 10.88 -3.58
N PHE A 89 -9.12 10.35 -4.60
CA PHE A 89 -10.15 11.10 -5.32
C PHE A 89 -11.32 11.48 -4.41
N GLY A 90 -11.79 10.56 -3.57
CA GLY A 90 -12.84 10.81 -2.57
C GLY A 90 -12.43 11.91 -1.58
N GLY A 91 -11.25 11.80 -1.00
CA GLY A 91 -10.72 12.79 -0.06
C GLY A 91 -10.49 14.17 -0.68
N LEU A 92 -9.99 14.23 -1.92
CA LEU A 92 -9.81 15.48 -2.65
C LEU A 92 -11.14 16.13 -3.01
N SER A 93 -12.14 15.35 -3.43
CA SER A 93 -13.48 15.88 -3.69
C SER A 93 -14.10 16.49 -2.43
N MET A 94 -13.95 15.82 -1.28
CA MET A 94 -14.44 16.31 0.01
C MET A 94 -13.67 17.56 0.48
N SER A 95 -12.36 17.62 0.23
CA SER A 95 -11.54 18.81 0.46
C SER A 95 -12.04 20.01 -0.36
N TRP A 96 -12.44 19.79 -1.62
CA TRP A 96 -12.98 20.86 -2.48
C TRP A 96 -14.34 21.36 -1.97
N PHE A 97 -15.27 20.47 -1.63
CA PHE A 97 -16.61 20.91 -1.20
C PHE A 97 -16.65 21.53 0.20
N TYR A 98 -15.78 21.09 1.11
CA TYR A 98 -15.81 21.49 2.52
C TYR A 98 -14.65 22.39 2.93
N ASP A 99 -13.82 22.88 1.99
CA ASP A 99 -12.61 23.70 2.24
C ASP A 99 -11.70 23.13 3.35
N THR A 100 -11.68 21.80 3.48
CA THR A 100 -10.87 21.09 4.48
C THR A 100 -9.47 20.79 3.95
N PRO A 101 -8.44 20.68 4.80
CA PRO A 101 -7.10 20.32 4.35
C PRO A 101 -7.08 18.97 3.62
N ALA A 102 -6.52 18.94 2.40
CA ALA A 102 -6.57 17.77 1.51
C ALA A 102 -6.04 16.49 2.16
N GLY A 103 -4.94 16.59 2.92
CA GLY A 103 -4.32 15.44 3.57
C GLY A 103 -5.27 14.70 4.53
N PRO A 104 -5.73 15.34 5.62
CA PRO A 104 -6.70 14.75 6.54
C PRO A 104 -7.96 14.23 5.86
N SER A 105 -8.49 14.92 4.84
CA SER A 105 -9.68 14.49 4.11
C SER A 105 -9.47 13.16 3.37
N VAL A 106 -8.27 12.92 2.82
CA VAL A 106 -7.88 11.62 2.24
C VAL A 106 -7.81 10.52 3.30
N VAL A 107 -7.31 10.81 4.50
CA VAL A 107 -7.28 9.83 5.61
C VAL A 107 -8.69 9.47 6.05
N VAL A 108 -9.58 10.46 6.17
CA VAL A 108 -10.98 10.24 6.53
C VAL A 108 -11.67 9.37 5.47
N SER A 109 -11.47 9.67 4.18
CA SER A 109 -11.98 8.85 3.08
C SER A 109 -11.46 7.42 3.12
N ALA A 110 -10.16 7.22 3.33
CA ALA A 110 -9.56 5.89 3.46
C ALA A 110 -10.09 5.12 4.67
N THR A 111 -10.22 5.79 5.81
CA THR A 111 -10.77 5.19 7.04
C THR A 111 -12.22 4.78 6.84
N PHE A 112 -13.02 5.62 6.16
CA PHE A 112 -14.40 5.29 5.82
C PHE A 112 -14.49 4.05 4.93
N CYS A 113 -13.67 3.96 3.87
CA CYS A 113 -13.59 2.76 3.04
C CYS A 113 -13.18 1.52 3.84
N PHE A 114 -12.21 1.64 4.75
CA PHE A 114 -11.79 0.54 5.62
C PHE A 114 -12.91 0.07 6.55
N VAL A 115 -13.61 1.00 7.22
CA VAL A 115 -14.74 0.67 8.11
C VAL A 115 -15.87 0.00 7.34
N LEU A 116 -16.20 0.49 6.14
CA LEU A 116 -17.21 -0.15 5.27
C LEU A 116 -16.81 -1.57 4.88
N ALA A 117 -15.54 -1.78 4.53
CA ALA A 117 -15.03 -3.12 4.27
C ALA A 117 -15.09 -4.02 5.51
N GLN A 118 -14.87 -3.45 6.71
CA GLN A 118 -14.94 -4.21 7.95
C GLN A 118 -16.37 -4.67 8.32
N LEU A 119 -17.36 -3.80 8.08
CA LEU A 119 -18.78 -4.04 8.37
C LEU A 119 -19.42 -5.09 7.46
N LYS A 120 -18.95 -5.24 6.22
CA LYS A 120 -19.36 -6.33 5.33
C LYS A 120 -18.78 -7.67 5.81
N ARG A 121 -19.32 -8.24 6.90
CA ARG A 121 -19.08 -9.64 7.29
C ARG A 121 -19.33 -10.53 6.06
N VAL A 122 -18.25 -11.09 5.51
CA VAL A 122 -18.24 -12.24 4.61
C VAL A 122 -17.61 -13.35 5.41
#